data_AF-A0A412CSF9-F1
#
_entry.id   AF-A0A412CSF9-F1
#
_cell.length_a   1.000
_cell.length_b   1.000
_cell.length_c   1.000
_cell.angle_alpha   90.00
_cell.angle_beta   90.00
_cell.angle_gamma   90.00
#
_symmetry.space_group_name_H-M   'P 1'
#
loop_
_entity.id
_entity.type
_entity.pdbx_description
1 polymer ?
#
loop_
_entity_poly.entity_id
_entity_poly.type
_entity_poly.pdbx_seq_one_letter_code
_entity_poly.pdbx_strand_id
1 'polypeptide(L)'
;MIRKIYTLLMLGLCLGFAACSDDNDGLDPNSAAPVIKFPMEQLDVDLNKVDNLPVVAVIKSQAGLQSVTMKLQTVEGVTEYKTVTEFFNPNSYSLSENLEYNANYEAFIIEATDKLNHVTSGTLPIAVTDVMARPVITFDPEEIIYDEMDENPVMPRTTFKIVSEAGLKKVERFLVSVDGQTSKGGDVLNGDKIFEYDELIEYKEGDKGFKVKAEDIYGNITISTLQVSYKTVPVPVLTLGKELITTDEGVDTEVPMHIESVRGIREVVIYRIEKGIETEILRKGFSGDKNLDYNPKVQLTEETSQIKIVVSDGREGKDVNGTVKTYVSMEVVDLQVGSQKMANAEPFALISLKDMKTYSVDEAIVSEESAKNIDIKFYAASNSGVITFRLYSPENVDGKNGEYAGSTGKLTALKKMNMTRFAKLSNFDYEQATRSSIEEEFGKATTAARADVNVGDIIGFKTGGSSSAGGGRIGVIKIVDISDKMGTDATKRIATVEIKFPKQK
;
A
#
# COMPACT_ATOMS: atom_id res chain seq x y z
N MET A 1 -60.96 -6.16 -13.59
CA MET A 1 -61.32 -7.19 -14.61
C MET A 1 -60.62 -8.46 -14.24
N ILE A 2 -61.14 -9.68 -14.31
CA ILE A 2 -62.43 -10.26 -14.69
C ILE A 2 -62.29 -11.69 -14.11
N ARG A 3 -63.20 -12.11 -13.23
CA ARG A 3 -64.31 -13.01 -13.59
C ARG A 3 -63.82 -14.29 -14.26
N LYS A 4 -63.89 -15.39 -13.51
CA LYS A 4 -65.01 -16.36 -13.53
C LYS A 4 -65.02 -17.20 -14.80
N ILE A 5 -65.10 -18.52 -14.62
CA ILE A 5 -66.04 -19.44 -15.29
C ILE A 5 -65.76 -20.86 -14.71
N TYR A 6 -66.71 -21.74 -14.38
CA TYR A 6 -68.14 -21.68 -14.04
C TYR A 6 -68.68 -23.14 -13.98
N THR A 7 -69.46 -23.43 -12.92
CA THR A 7 -70.80 -24.09 -12.97
C THR A 7 -70.95 -25.62 -13.02
N LEU A 8 -71.62 -26.16 -11.99
CA LEU A 8 -72.96 -26.83 -11.97
C LEU A 8 -73.17 -27.28 -10.50
N LEU A 9 -74.28 -27.07 -9.78
CA LEU A 9 -75.69 -27.26 -10.13
C LEU A 9 -76.63 -26.61 -9.07
N MET A 10 -77.52 -25.74 -9.53
CA MET A 10 -78.93 -25.46 -9.19
C MET A 10 -79.46 -25.21 -7.75
N LEU A 11 -80.13 -24.04 -7.68
CA LEU A 11 -81.29 -23.65 -6.86
C LEU A 11 -82.38 -24.72 -6.75
N GLY A 12 -83.05 -24.80 -5.58
CA GLY A 12 -84.38 -25.40 -5.47
C GLY A 12 -84.98 -25.40 -4.05
N LEU A 13 -85.95 -24.52 -3.84
CA LEU A 13 -87.18 -24.69 -3.03
C LEU A 13 -87.14 -24.80 -1.48
N CYS A 14 -87.87 -23.84 -0.89
CA CYS A 14 -88.90 -23.98 0.14
C CYS A 14 -88.53 -24.18 1.63
N LEU A 15 -89.02 -23.21 2.40
CA LEU A 15 -89.44 -23.32 3.80
C LEU A 15 -90.40 -24.49 4.04
N GLY A 16 -90.19 -25.17 5.17
CA GLY A 16 -91.22 -25.78 6.01
C GLY A 16 -91.45 -27.28 5.82
N PHE A 17 -90.98 -28.10 6.77
CA PHE A 17 -91.82 -29.00 7.57
C PHE A 17 -91.06 -29.42 8.84
N ALA A 18 -91.81 -29.46 9.94
CA ALA A 18 -91.39 -29.83 11.28
C ALA A 18 -91.16 -31.34 11.45
N ALA A 19 -90.54 -31.68 12.59
CA ALA A 19 -90.31 -33.01 13.18
C ALA A 19 -89.20 -33.83 12.48
N CYS A 20 -88.20 -34.40 13.16
CA CYS A 20 -88.09 -34.80 14.56
C CYS A 20 -86.77 -34.31 15.16
N SER A 21 -86.83 -33.78 16.39
CA SER A 21 -85.77 -34.05 17.37
C SER A 21 -85.73 -35.56 17.55
N ASP A 22 -84.87 -36.26 16.81
CA ASP A 22 -84.47 -37.61 17.20
C ASP A 22 -83.32 -37.43 18.17
N ASP A 23 -83.70 -37.12 19.41
CA ASP A 23 -82.90 -37.37 20.59
C ASP A 23 -82.69 -38.89 20.68
N ASN A 24 -81.80 -39.41 19.84
CA ASN A 24 -81.10 -40.65 20.12
C ASN A 24 -79.83 -40.28 20.88
N ASP A 25 -80.02 -39.79 22.11
CA ASP A 25 -79.02 -39.76 23.20
C ASP A 25 -78.75 -41.18 23.73
N GLY A 26 -78.81 -42.19 22.85
CA GLY A 26 -78.33 -43.53 23.09
C GLY A 26 -77.07 -43.73 22.26
N LEU A 27 -75.91 -43.49 22.86
CA LEU A 27 -74.65 -44.01 22.30
C LEU A 27 -74.82 -45.51 22.09
N ASP A 28 -74.55 -46.03 20.89
CA ASP A 28 -74.61 -47.48 20.64
C ASP A 28 -73.56 -48.17 21.52
N PRO A 29 -73.97 -48.97 22.53
CA PRO A 29 -73.06 -49.60 23.47
C PRO A 29 -72.12 -50.62 22.81
N ASN A 30 -72.35 -51.00 21.54
CA ASN A 30 -71.50 -51.90 20.78
C ASN A 30 -70.48 -51.18 19.88
N SER A 31 -70.38 -49.84 19.97
CA SER A 31 -69.42 -49.05 19.19
C SER A 31 -67.99 -49.50 19.47
N ALA A 32 -67.19 -49.67 18.40
CA ALA A 32 -65.78 -50.05 18.55
C ALA A 32 -64.95 -48.91 19.19
N ALA A 33 -63.89 -49.30 19.90
CA ALA A 33 -62.93 -48.37 20.48
C ALA A 33 -62.29 -47.45 19.41
N PRO A 34 -61.79 -46.27 19.81
CA PRO A 34 -61.12 -45.35 18.90
C PRO A 34 -59.98 -46.00 18.12
N VAL A 35 -59.77 -45.56 16.88
CA VAL A 35 -58.65 -46.00 16.05
C VAL A 35 -57.74 -44.81 15.78
N ILE A 36 -56.47 -44.97 16.11
CA ILE A 36 -55.40 -43.99 15.86
C ILE A 36 -54.58 -44.49 14.68
N LYS A 37 -54.40 -43.66 13.65
CA LYS A 37 -53.54 -43.98 12.50
C LYS A 37 -52.50 -42.92 12.29
N PHE A 38 -51.24 -43.32 12.38
CA PHE A 38 -50.12 -42.51 11.90
C PHE A 38 -49.92 -42.77 10.40
N PRO A 39 -49.59 -41.73 9.61
CA PRO A 39 -49.27 -41.89 8.19
C PRO A 39 -47.86 -42.44 7.96
N MET A 40 -47.04 -42.53 9.02
CA MET A 40 -45.66 -43.03 9.01
C MET A 40 -45.44 -43.98 10.18
N GLU A 41 -44.50 -44.91 10.04
CA GLU A 41 -44.15 -45.89 11.08
C GLU A 41 -43.15 -45.33 12.11
N GLN A 42 -42.34 -44.35 11.70
CA GLN A 42 -41.38 -43.63 12.52
C GLN A 42 -41.23 -42.21 11.98
N LEU A 43 -40.92 -41.28 12.88
CA LEU A 43 -40.57 -39.92 12.54
C LEU A 43 -39.06 -39.70 12.72
N ASP A 44 -38.35 -39.46 11.62
CA ASP A 44 -36.93 -39.10 11.63
C ASP A 44 -36.77 -37.59 11.77
N VAL A 45 -36.09 -37.18 12.84
CA VAL A 45 -35.81 -35.78 13.17
C VAL A 45 -34.32 -35.54 13.05
N ASP A 46 -33.92 -34.49 12.36
CA ASP A 46 -32.54 -34.07 12.22
C ASP A 46 -32.38 -32.65 12.76
N LEU A 47 -31.71 -32.51 13.91
CA LEU A 47 -31.53 -31.22 14.58
C LEU A 47 -30.56 -30.29 13.82
N ASN A 48 -29.87 -30.79 12.80
CA ASN A 48 -29.03 -29.98 11.91
C ASN A 48 -29.83 -29.34 10.77
N LYS A 49 -31.14 -29.66 10.65
CA LYS A 49 -32.06 -29.05 9.68
C LYS A 49 -33.03 -28.11 10.37
N VAL A 50 -33.36 -27.02 9.68
CA VAL A 50 -34.29 -26.00 10.20
C VAL A 50 -35.73 -26.53 10.25
N ASP A 51 -36.13 -27.34 9.28
CA ASP A 51 -37.49 -27.85 9.16
C ASP A 51 -37.52 -29.36 9.41
N ASN A 52 -38.14 -29.76 10.52
CA ASN A 52 -38.49 -31.14 10.81
C ASN A 52 -40.00 -31.36 10.61
N LEU A 53 -40.39 -32.57 10.22
CA LEU A 53 -41.80 -32.86 9.94
C LEU A 53 -42.65 -32.77 11.23
N PRO A 54 -43.90 -32.28 11.14
CA PRO A 54 -44.83 -32.37 12.26
C PRO A 54 -45.22 -33.81 12.57
N VAL A 55 -45.62 -34.06 13.81
CA VAL A 55 -46.37 -35.27 14.15
C VAL A 55 -47.78 -35.14 13.58
N VAL A 56 -48.19 -36.12 12.78
CA VAL A 56 -49.52 -36.16 12.17
C VAL A 56 -50.21 -37.48 12.51
N ALA A 57 -51.49 -37.43 12.87
CA ALA A 57 -52.30 -38.62 13.09
C ALA A 57 -53.77 -38.35 12.78
N VAL A 58 -54.50 -39.40 12.39
CA VAL A 58 -55.97 -39.36 12.27
C VAL A 58 -56.57 -40.28 13.31
N ILE A 59 -57.41 -39.72 14.17
CA ILE A 59 -58.13 -40.44 15.21
C ILE A 59 -59.61 -40.50 14.82
N LYS A 60 -60.19 -41.69 14.83
CA LYS A 60 -61.62 -41.89 14.55
C LYS A 60 -62.28 -42.63 15.70
N SER A 61 -63.49 -42.22 16.06
CA SER A 61 -64.33 -42.88 17.06
C SER A 61 -65.75 -43.04 16.52
N GLN A 62 -66.36 -44.21 16.72
CA GLN A 62 -67.77 -44.45 16.39
C GLN A 62 -68.70 -43.88 17.46
N ALA A 63 -68.31 -43.95 18.73
CA ALA A 63 -69.04 -43.39 19.88
C ALA A 63 -68.83 -41.87 20.08
N GLY A 64 -67.95 -41.26 19.27
CA GLY A 64 -67.50 -39.88 19.44
C GLY A 64 -66.40 -39.75 20.49
N LEU A 65 -65.47 -38.83 20.28
CA LEU A 65 -64.31 -38.55 21.13
C LEU A 65 -64.73 -37.71 22.33
N GLN A 66 -64.19 -38.09 23.49
CA GLN A 66 -64.27 -37.35 24.74
C GLN A 66 -62.97 -36.58 25.01
N SER A 67 -61.82 -37.22 24.79
CA SER A 67 -60.52 -36.56 24.89
C SER A 67 -59.47 -37.22 24.00
N VAL A 68 -58.48 -36.43 23.60
CA VAL A 68 -57.25 -36.90 22.97
C VAL A 68 -56.09 -36.28 23.74
N THR A 69 -55.33 -37.11 24.46
CA THR A 69 -54.15 -36.72 25.23
C THR A 69 -52.90 -37.12 24.47
N MET A 70 -52.01 -36.14 24.28
CA MET A 70 -50.73 -36.29 23.63
C MET A 70 -49.64 -36.29 24.69
N LYS A 71 -48.70 -37.23 24.60
CA LYS A 71 -47.59 -37.38 25.53
C LYS A 71 -46.28 -37.51 24.77
N LEU A 72 -45.20 -37.00 25.35
CA LEU A 72 -43.85 -37.14 24.85
C LEU A 72 -43.11 -38.17 25.70
N GLN A 73 -42.52 -39.16 25.05
CA GLN A 73 -41.63 -40.10 25.69
C GLN A 73 -40.18 -39.65 25.45
N THR A 74 -39.43 -39.55 26.54
CA THR A 74 -37.99 -39.28 26.54
C THR A 74 -37.27 -40.33 27.37
N VAL A 75 -35.94 -40.33 27.33
CA VAL A 75 -35.09 -41.17 28.19
C VAL A 75 -35.37 -40.99 29.70
N GLU A 76 -35.93 -39.84 30.12
CA GLU A 76 -36.25 -39.51 31.51
C GLU A 76 -37.67 -39.97 31.93
N GLY A 77 -38.50 -40.36 30.96
CA GLY A 77 -39.88 -40.81 31.18
C GLY A 77 -40.89 -40.15 30.24
N VAL A 78 -42.17 -40.42 30.51
CA VAL A 78 -43.31 -39.94 29.72
C VAL A 78 -43.94 -38.72 30.39
N THR A 79 -44.07 -37.62 29.64
CA THR A 79 -44.71 -36.38 30.10
C THR A 79 -45.93 -36.06 29.24
N GLU A 80 -46.98 -35.50 29.87
CA GLU A 80 -48.13 -35.01 29.12
C GLU A 80 -47.76 -33.71 28.38
N TYR A 81 -48.00 -33.68 27.08
CA TYR A 81 -47.71 -32.55 26.21
C TYR A 81 -48.94 -31.66 26.04
N LYS A 82 -50.09 -32.24 25.66
CA LYS A 82 -51.31 -31.49 25.32
C LYS A 82 -52.52 -32.41 25.38
N THR A 83 -53.63 -31.91 25.93
CA THR A 83 -54.92 -32.61 25.91
C THR A 83 -55.97 -31.78 25.18
N VAL A 84 -56.74 -32.42 24.29
CA VAL A 84 -57.83 -31.83 23.52
C VAL A 84 -59.14 -32.49 23.95
N THR A 85 -60.12 -31.68 24.35
CA THR A 85 -61.44 -32.14 24.83
C THR A 85 -62.60 -31.59 24.00
N GLU A 86 -62.32 -30.68 23.07
CA GLU A 86 -63.32 -30.07 22.19
C GLU A 86 -63.04 -30.44 20.73
N PHE A 87 -64.05 -30.99 20.06
CA PHE A 87 -63.93 -31.52 18.70
C PHE A 87 -64.99 -30.91 17.79
N PHE A 88 -64.56 -30.34 16.66
CA PHE A 88 -65.47 -29.86 15.62
C PHE A 88 -66.33 -31.00 15.04
N ASN A 89 -65.71 -32.17 14.84
CA ASN A 89 -66.41 -33.40 14.53
C ASN A 89 -66.16 -34.40 15.67
N PRO A 90 -67.18 -34.80 16.44
CA PRO A 90 -66.99 -35.73 17.54
C PRO A 90 -66.44 -37.08 17.08
N ASN A 91 -66.68 -37.51 15.83
CA ASN A 91 -66.27 -38.85 15.37
C ASN A 91 -64.89 -38.88 14.72
N SER A 92 -64.22 -37.73 14.54
CA SER A 92 -62.93 -37.67 13.88
C SER A 92 -62.11 -36.46 14.31
N TYR A 93 -60.84 -36.68 14.61
CA TYR A 93 -59.87 -35.64 14.91
C TYR A 93 -58.59 -35.84 14.07
N SER A 94 -58.17 -34.78 13.37
CA SER A 94 -56.91 -34.76 12.62
C SER A 94 -55.90 -33.96 13.43
N LEU A 95 -54.83 -34.62 13.86
CA LEU A 95 -53.75 -34.05 14.63
C LEU A 95 -52.62 -33.64 13.69
N SER A 96 -52.06 -32.44 13.90
CA SER A 96 -50.84 -31.96 13.28
C SER A 96 -50.12 -31.05 14.26
N GLU A 97 -49.07 -31.55 14.90
CA GLU A 97 -48.31 -30.81 15.91
C GLU A 97 -46.86 -30.61 15.45
N ASN A 98 -46.42 -29.36 15.39
CA ASN A 98 -45.02 -29.02 15.20
C ASN A 98 -44.35 -28.99 16.57
N LEU A 99 -43.53 -29.99 16.87
CA LEU A 99 -42.84 -30.09 18.14
C LEU A 99 -41.51 -29.34 18.08
N GLU A 100 -41.14 -28.73 19.20
CA GLU A 100 -39.76 -28.35 19.46
C GLU A 100 -39.02 -29.63 19.88
N TYR A 101 -38.35 -30.26 18.91
CA TYR A 101 -37.62 -31.50 19.13
C TYR A 101 -36.37 -31.27 19.97
N ASN A 102 -36.03 -32.25 20.80
CA ASN A 102 -34.74 -32.34 21.47
C ASN A 102 -34.11 -33.72 21.24
N ALA A 103 -32.82 -33.84 21.52
CA ALA A 103 -32.02 -35.06 21.26
C ALA A 103 -32.51 -36.30 22.03
N ASN A 104 -33.31 -36.11 23.09
CA ASN A 104 -33.71 -37.16 24.02
C ASN A 104 -35.12 -37.71 23.74
N TYR A 105 -35.81 -37.25 22.69
CA TYR A 105 -37.14 -37.75 22.33
C TYR A 105 -37.05 -39.16 21.73
N GLU A 106 -37.88 -40.05 22.22
CA GLU A 106 -37.96 -41.45 21.78
C GLU A 106 -39.27 -41.79 21.08
N ALA A 107 -40.40 -41.19 21.51
CA ALA A 107 -41.70 -41.43 20.89
C ALA A 107 -42.73 -40.34 21.21
N PHE A 108 -43.73 -40.22 20.34
CA PHE A 108 -44.96 -39.46 20.58
C PHE A 108 -46.12 -40.41 20.80
N ILE A 109 -46.80 -40.28 21.93
CA ILE A 109 -47.89 -41.16 22.33
C ILE A 109 -49.21 -40.38 22.28
N ILE A 110 -50.22 -40.96 21.64
CA ILE A 110 -51.58 -40.43 21.60
C ILE A 110 -52.49 -41.40 22.34
N GLU A 111 -53.19 -40.93 23.36
CA GLU A 111 -54.27 -41.64 24.03
C GLU A 111 -55.60 -40.99 23.67
N ALA A 112 -56.49 -41.75 23.01
CA ALA A 112 -57.83 -41.29 22.65
C ALA A 112 -58.86 -42.00 23.52
N THR A 113 -59.71 -41.21 24.17
CA THR A 113 -60.85 -41.69 24.97
C THR A 113 -62.15 -41.31 24.27
N ASP A 114 -63.05 -42.27 24.05
CA ASP A 114 -64.39 -42.01 23.51
C ASP A 114 -65.43 -41.72 24.60
N LYS A 115 -66.64 -41.32 24.20
CA LYS A 115 -67.76 -41.03 25.12
C LYS A 115 -68.30 -42.26 25.87
N LEU A 116 -67.90 -43.48 25.48
CA LEU A 116 -68.19 -44.72 26.21
C LEU A 116 -67.05 -45.11 27.17
N ASN A 117 -66.02 -44.26 27.30
CA ASN A 117 -64.81 -44.45 28.10
C ASN A 117 -63.88 -45.57 27.60
N HIS A 118 -63.96 -45.96 26.33
CA HIS A 118 -62.92 -46.78 25.74
C HIS A 118 -61.67 -45.94 25.50
N VAL A 119 -60.51 -46.46 25.92
CA VAL A 119 -59.21 -45.81 25.73
C VAL A 119 -58.39 -46.61 24.74
N THR A 120 -57.82 -45.95 23.74
CA THR A 120 -56.85 -46.53 22.82
C THR A 120 -55.58 -45.69 22.81
N SER A 121 -54.42 -46.35 22.81
CA SER A 121 -53.12 -45.70 22.73
C SER A 121 -52.42 -46.05 21.41
N GLY A 122 -51.85 -45.04 20.76
CA GLY A 122 -51.01 -45.17 19.58
C GLY A 122 -49.66 -44.52 19.86
N THR A 123 -48.57 -45.18 19.49
CA THR A 123 -47.20 -44.67 19.67
C THR A 123 -46.53 -44.49 18.31
N LEU A 124 -45.96 -43.32 18.07
CA LEU A 124 -45.09 -43.02 16.94
C LEU A 124 -43.64 -42.91 17.44
N PRO A 125 -42.77 -43.87 17.15
CA PRO A 125 -41.34 -43.76 17.42
C PRO A 125 -40.74 -42.51 16.77
N ILE A 126 -39.81 -41.85 17.47
CA ILE A 126 -39.03 -40.72 17.00
C ILE A 126 -37.56 -41.12 17.05
N ALA A 127 -36.85 -40.98 15.94
CA ALA A 127 -35.39 -41.11 15.89
C ALA A 127 -34.77 -39.73 15.67
N VAL A 128 -33.91 -39.29 16.59
CA VAL A 128 -33.30 -37.95 16.54
C VAL A 128 -31.82 -38.04 16.17
N THR A 129 -31.42 -37.35 15.11
CA THR A 129 -30.01 -37.06 14.80
C THR A 129 -29.64 -35.77 15.53
N ASP A 130 -28.72 -35.88 16.49
CA ASP A 130 -28.25 -34.75 17.30
C ASP A 130 -27.42 -33.75 16.47
N VAL A 131 -27.19 -32.57 17.04
CA VAL A 131 -26.38 -31.51 16.44
C VAL A 131 -24.94 -31.98 16.30
N MET A 132 -24.42 -31.96 15.07
CA MET A 132 -23.08 -32.42 14.75
C MET A 132 -22.05 -31.31 14.95
N ALA A 133 -20.86 -31.67 15.44
CA ALA A 133 -19.75 -30.72 15.56
C ALA A 133 -19.26 -30.25 14.19
N ARG A 134 -18.80 -29.00 14.13
CA ARG A 134 -18.19 -28.42 12.91
C ARG A 134 -16.90 -29.16 12.54
N PRO A 135 -16.48 -29.15 11.27
CA PRO A 135 -15.19 -29.69 10.86
C PRO A 135 -14.03 -29.10 11.67
N VAL A 136 -13.04 -29.92 12.02
CA VAL A 136 -11.81 -29.49 12.69
C VAL A 136 -10.66 -29.58 11.71
N ILE A 137 -9.87 -28.51 11.59
CA ILE A 137 -8.68 -28.44 10.75
C ILE A 137 -7.45 -28.40 11.66
N THR A 138 -6.52 -29.33 11.46
CA THR A 138 -5.26 -29.42 12.20
C THR A 138 -4.09 -29.36 11.23
N PHE A 139 -3.15 -28.45 11.46
CA PHE A 139 -1.91 -28.35 10.68
C PHE A 139 -0.78 -29.09 11.37
N ASP A 140 0.09 -29.71 10.58
CA ASP A 140 1.33 -30.32 11.05
C ASP A 140 2.43 -30.09 10.00
N PRO A 141 3.41 -29.20 10.25
CA PRO A 141 3.64 -28.42 11.47
C PRO A 141 2.59 -27.32 11.69
N GLU A 142 2.51 -26.79 12.92
CA GLU A 142 1.59 -25.68 13.29
C GLU A 142 1.97 -24.34 12.64
N GLU A 143 3.21 -24.18 12.21
CA GLU A 143 3.75 -23.02 11.48
C GLU A 143 4.80 -23.49 10.47
N ILE A 144 4.85 -22.82 9.31
CA ILE A 144 5.94 -22.95 8.35
C ILE A 144 6.97 -21.86 8.62
N ILE A 145 8.20 -22.23 8.97
CA ILE A 145 9.32 -21.31 9.08
C ILE A 145 10.33 -21.66 7.99
N TYR A 146 10.67 -20.69 7.15
CA TYR A 146 11.73 -20.80 6.16
C TYR A 146 12.68 -19.61 6.31
N ASP A 147 13.92 -19.90 6.71
CA ASP A 147 14.95 -18.89 6.98
C ASP A 147 16.11 -19.05 6.00
N GLU A 148 16.23 -18.13 5.04
CA GLU A 148 17.33 -18.17 4.06
C GLU A 148 18.72 -17.97 4.69
N MET A 149 18.80 -17.57 5.98
CA MET A 149 20.06 -17.42 6.70
C MET A 149 20.64 -18.73 7.22
N ASP A 150 19.85 -19.82 7.22
CA ASP A 150 20.33 -21.14 7.64
C ASP A 150 21.37 -21.70 6.65
N GLU A 151 22.28 -22.56 7.12
CA GLU A 151 23.36 -23.10 6.27
C GLU A 151 22.83 -23.97 5.12
N ASN A 152 21.69 -24.64 5.31
CA ASN A 152 21.02 -25.47 4.32
C ASN A 152 19.49 -25.36 4.50
N PRO A 153 18.86 -24.25 4.07
CA PRO A 153 17.45 -24.05 4.29
C PRO A 153 16.65 -25.06 3.46
N VAL A 154 15.72 -25.76 4.10
CA VAL A 154 14.81 -26.71 3.44
C VAL A 154 13.39 -26.25 3.70
N MET A 155 12.62 -26.07 2.63
CA MET A 155 11.24 -25.64 2.73
C MET A 155 10.38 -26.76 3.35
N PRO A 156 9.72 -26.51 4.51
CA PRO A 156 8.84 -27.50 5.11
C PRO A 156 7.63 -27.78 4.22
N ARG A 157 7.14 -29.02 4.25
CA ARG A 157 5.92 -29.41 3.53
C ARG A 157 4.70 -28.84 4.24
N THR A 158 3.69 -28.48 3.46
CA THR A 158 2.41 -28.00 3.99
C THR A 158 1.49 -29.19 4.15
N THR A 159 1.23 -29.57 5.40
CA THR A 159 0.32 -30.67 5.69
C THR A 159 -0.80 -30.25 6.64
N PHE A 160 -1.99 -30.81 6.39
CA PHE A 160 -3.12 -30.64 7.30
C PHE A 160 -4.08 -31.82 7.19
N LYS A 161 -4.82 -32.02 8.27
CA LYS A 161 -5.90 -32.99 8.39
C LYS A 161 -7.20 -32.29 8.75
N ILE A 162 -8.27 -32.70 8.09
CA ILE A 162 -9.63 -32.26 8.37
C ILE A 162 -10.43 -33.46 8.85
N VAL A 163 -11.14 -33.31 9.97
CA VAL A 163 -12.06 -34.32 10.50
C VAL A 163 -13.46 -33.70 10.65
N SER A 164 -14.48 -34.39 10.14
CA SER A 164 -15.89 -34.02 10.31
C SER A 164 -16.74 -35.24 10.63
N GLU A 165 -17.48 -35.19 11.73
CA GLU A 165 -18.40 -36.26 12.13
C GLU A 165 -19.58 -36.39 11.17
N ALA A 166 -20.10 -35.25 10.71
CA ALA A 166 -21.15 -35.14 9.70
C ALA A 166 -20.71 -35.63 8.31
N GLY A 167 -19.42 -35.52 8.00
CA GLY A 167 -18.88 -35.79 6.66
C GLY A 167 -18.65 -34.49 5.89
N LEU A 168 -17.56 -34.44 5.14
CA LEU A 168 -17.15 -33.26 4.40
C LEU A 168 -17.84 -33.17 3.05
N LYS A 169 -18.19 -31.95 2.66
CA LYS A 169 -18.76 -31.61 1.35
C LYS A 169 -17.73 -30.96 0.45
N LYS A 170 -16.91 -30.05 0.99
CA LYS A 170 -15.94 -29.28 0.19
C LYS A 170 -14.78 -28.78 1.02
N VAL A 171 -13.60 -28.75 0.41
CA VAL A 171 -12.39 -28.09 0.95
C VAL A 171 -11.88 -27.07 -0.07
N GLU A 172 -11.52 -25.88 0.38
CA GLU A 172 -10.90 -24.82 -0.42
C GLU A 172 -9.59 -24.37 0.22
N ARG A 173 -8.56 -24.13 -0.60
CA ARG A 173 -7.21 -23.77 -0.16
C ARG A 173 -6.79 -22.45 -0.78
N PHE A 174 -6.13 -21.60 0.00
CA PHE A 174 -5.66 -20.29 -0.45
C PHE A 174 -4.27 -19.98 0.09
N LEU A 175 -3.37 -19.51 -0.77
CA LEU A 175 -2.14 -18.86 -0.33
C LEU A 175 -2.43 -17.42 0.06
N VAL A 176 -2.01 -17.02 1.25
CA VAL A 176 -2.19 -15.68 1.79
C VAL A 176 -0.84 -14.96 1.74
N SER A 177 -0.82 -13.81 1.08
CA SER A 177 0.37 -12.94 0.94
C SER A 177 0.02 -11.50 1.34
N VAL A 178 1.04 -10.64 1.39
CA VAL A 178 0.86 -9.19 1.59
C VAL A 178 -0.03 -8.55 0.53
N ASP A 179 -0.04 -9.10 -0.70
CA ASP A 179 -0.82 -8.57 -1.83
C ASP A 179 -2.25 -9.12 -1.88
N GLY A 180 -2.62 -10.04 -0.98
CA GLY A 180 -3.95 -10.64 -0.90
C GLY A 180 -3.94 -12.17 -0.93
N GLN A 181 -5.05 -12.76 -1.37
CA GLN A 181 -5.28 -14.20 -1.33
C GLN A 181 -5.39 -14.79 -2.74
N THR A 182 -4.63 -15.86 -2.98
CA THR A 182 -4.63 -16.61 -4.24
C THR A 182 -5.20 -18.01 -4.02
N SER A 183 -6.21 -18.41 -4.79
CA SER A 183 -6.75 -19.77 -4.70
C SER A 183 -5.70 -20.82 -5.12
N LYS A 184 -5.57 -21.88 -4.32
CA LYS A 184 -4.75 -23.07 -4.59
C LYS A 184 -5.61 -24.29 -4.95
N GLY A 185 -6.88 -24.05 -5.30
CA GLY A 185 -7.84 -25.09 -5.67
C GLY A 185 -8.70 -25.57 -4.51
N GLY A 186 -9.49 -26.60 -4.78
CA GLY A 186 -10.39 -27.19 -3.80
C GLY A 186 -10.93 -28.53 -4.28
N ASP A 187 -11.43 -29.30 -3.33
CA ASP A 187 -11.90 -30.67 -3.52
C ASP A 187 -13.36 -30.75 -3.10
N VAL A 188 -14.18 -31.43 -3.90
CA VAL A 188 -15.55 -31.79 -3.52
C VAL A 188 -15.48 -33.18 -2.90
N LEU A 189 -15.93 -33.27 -1.66
CA LEU A 189 -15.88 -34.48 -0.86
C LEU A 189 -17.31 -35.01 -0.74
N ASN A 190 -17.51 -36.30 -0.98
CA ASN A 190 -18.84 -36.89 -1.07
C ASN A 190 -19.29 -37.44 0.30
N GLY A 191 -19.12 -36.65 1.36
CA GLY A 191 -19.42 -37.06 2.74
C GLY A 191 -18.25 -37.74 3.45
N ASP A 192 -17.03 -37.70 2.90
CA ASP A 192 -15.84 -38.28 3.53
C ASP A 192 -15.58 -37.63 4.89
N LYS A 193 -15.36 -38.43 5.93
CA LYS A 193 -15.16 -37.90 7.31
C LYS A 193 -13.77 -37.34 7.55
N ILE A 194 -12.80 -37.74 6.73
CA ILE A 194 -11.39 -37.36 6.88
C ILE A 194 -10.86 -36.91 5.52
N PHE A 195 -10.14 -35.79 5.51
CA PHE A 195 -9.36 -35.32 4.37
C PHE A 195 -7.94 -35.00 4.83
N GLU A 196 -6.94 -35.49 4.09
CA GLU A 196 -5.53 -35.25 4.37
C GLU A 196 -4.89 -34.60 3.16
N TYR A 197 -4.02 -33.62 3.42
CA TYR A 197 -3.30 -32.89 2.40
C TYR A 197 -1.82 -32.84 2.77
N ASP A 198 -0.98 -33.09 1.79
CA ASP A 198 0.47 -33.00 1.91
C ASP A 198 1.07 -32.55 0.58
N GLU A 199 1.49 -31.29 0.51
CA GLU A 199 2.13 -30.72 -0.68
C GLU A 199 3.33 -29.83 -0.31
N LEU A 200 4.34 -29.84 -1.17
CA LEU A 200 5.42 -28.87 -1.08
C LEU A 200 4.96 -27.57 -1.77
N ILE A 201 4.64 -26.57 -0.96
CA ILE A 201 4.26 -25.24 -1.46
C ILE A 201 5.50 -24.36 -1.48
N GLU A 202 5.84 -23.83 -2.66
CA GLU A 202 6.92 -22.84 -2.83
C GLU A 202 6.52 -21.47 -2.26
N TYR A 203 6.70 -21.30 -0.95
CA TYR A 203 6.52 -20.01 -0.28
C TYR A 203 7.62 -19.04 -0.70
N LYS A 204 7.29 -17.75 -0.80
CA LYS A 204 8.23 -16.68 -1.15
C LYS A 204 8.13 -15.49 -0.20
N GLU A 205 9.09 -14.58 -0.32
CA GLU A 205 9.05 -13.28 0.36
C GLU A 205 7.68 -12.60 0.17
N GLY A 206 7.03 -12.25 1.29
CA GLY A 206 5.70 -11.64 1.30
C GLY A 206 4.55 -12.62 1.54
N ASP A 207 4.75 -13.93 1.45
CA ASP A 207 3.75 -14.91 1.90
C ASP A 207 3.63 -14.88 3.43
N LYS A 208 2.38 -15.00 3.91
CA LYS A 208 2.02 -14.86 5.34
C LYS A 208 1.28 -16.07 5.89
N GLY A 209 0.70 -16.90 5.04
CA GLY A 209 0.04 -18.10 5.50
C GLY A 209 -0.62 -18.93 4.42
N PHE A 210 -1.11 -20.11 4.82
CA PHE A 210 -1.88 -21.01 4.00
C PHE A 210 -3.25 -21.24 4.65
N LYS A 211 -4.30 -20.75 4.00
CA LYS A 211 -5.67 -20.78 4.51
C LYS A 211 -6.43 -21.97 3.95
N VAL A 212 -7.12 -22.67 4.84
CA VAL A 212 -7.98 -23.80 4.52
C VAL A 212 -9.40 -23.49 4.99
N LYS A 213 -10.37 -23.72 4.12
CA LYS A 213 -11.80 -23.61 4.41
C LYS A 213 -12.46 -24.96 4.14
N ALA A 214 -13.11 -25.51 5.16
CA ALA A 214 -13.81 -26.79 5.09
C ALA A 214 -15.31 -26.58 5.30
N GLU A 215 -16.14 -27.21 4.47
CA GLU A 215 -17.60 -27.22 4.57
C GLU A 215 -18.06 -28.68 4.74
N ASP A 216 -18.92 -28.96 5.72
CA ASP A 216 -19.56 -30.27 5.89
C ASP A 216 -20.85 -30.42 5.07
N ILE A 217 -21.45 -31.61 5.10
CA ILE A 217 -22.71 -31.89 4.37
C ILE A 217 -23.90 -31.05 4.86
N TYR A 218 -23.85 -30.50 6.07
CA TYR A 218 -24.86 -29.62 6.64
C TYR A 218 -24.60 -28.13 6.35
N GLY A 219 -23.48 -27.81 5.69
CA GLY A 219 -23.10 -26.45 5.34
C GLY A 219 -22.39 -25.70 6.46
N ASN A 220 -21.98 -26.36 7.55
CA ASN A 220 -21.14 -25.73 8.55
C ASN A 220 -19.73 -25.53 8.00
N ILE A 221 -19.20 -24.32 8.20
CA ILE A 221 -17.90 -23.92 7.68
C ILE A 221 -16.91 -23.70 8.84
N THR A 222 -15.72 -24.28 8.69
CA THR A 222 -14.54 -23.96 9.51
C THR A 222 -13.44 -23.39 8.62
N ILE A 223 -12.79 -22.33 9.08
CA ILE A 223 -11.65 -21.71 8.41
C ILE A 223 -10.48 -21.69 9.37
N SER A 224 -9.32 -22.15 8.93
CA SER A 224 -8.07 -22.06 9.68
C SER A 224 -6.94 -21.60 8.76
N THR A 225 -5.90 -20.97 9.31
CA THR A 225 -4.76 -20.45 8.55
C THR A 225 -3.46 -20.86 9.21
N LEU A 226 -2.67 -21.68 8.50
CA LEU A 226 -1.29 -22.01 8.84
C LEU A 226 -0.44 -20.76 8.66
N GLN A 227 0.27 -20.34 9.70
CA GLN A 227 1.17 -19.19 9.60
C GLN A 227 2.42 -19.57 8.80
N VAL A 228 2.91 -18.60 8.02
CA VAL A 228 4.17 -18.75 7.26
C VAL A 228 5.09 -17.59 7.61
N SER A 229 6.27 -17.93 8.11
CA SER A 229 7.35 -17.01 8.44
C SER A 229 8.49 -17.21 7.45
N TYR A 230 8.53 -16.37 6.42
CA TYR A 230 9.61 -16.33 5.43
C TYR A 230 10.62 -15.25 5.82
N LYS A 231 11.84 -15.64 6.18
CA LYS A 231 12.93 -14.72 6.53
C LYS A 231 13.95 -14.70 5.39
N THR A 232 14.08 -13.53 4.76
CA THR A 232 15.07 -13.29 3.72
C THR A 232 16.41 -12.91 4.32
N VAL A 233 17.50 -13.24 3.62
CA VAL A 233 18.79 -12.63 3.93
C VAL A 233 18.71 -11.13 3.59
N PRO A 234 19.08 -10.21 4.49
CA PRO A 234 19.09 -8.78 4.19
C PRO A 234 20.03 -8.50 3.01
N VAL A 235 19.68 -7.51 2.19
CA VAL A 235 20.57 -7.00 1.13
C VAL A 235 21.82 -6.37 1.75
N PRO A 236 22.94 -6.22 1.00
CA PRO A 236 24.11 -5.54 1.52
C PRO A 236 23.79 -4.10 1.96
N VAL A 237 24.55 -3.60 2.91
CA VAL A 237 24.50 -2.21 3.37
C VAL A 237 25.72 -1.48 2.78
N LEU A 238 25.48 -0.34 2.14
CA LEU A 238 26.52 0.53 1.58
C LEU A 238 26.48 1.88 2.30
N THR A 239 27.60 2.27 2.88
CA THR A 239 27.82 3.60 3.46
C THR A 239 28.90 4.32 2.65
N LEU A 240 28.55 5.46 2.05
CA LEU A 240 29.49 6.26 1.26
C LEU A 240 30.29 7.18 2.19
N GLY A 241 31.61 7.24 2.01
CA GLY A 241 32.48 8.07 2.84
C GLY A 241 32.46 9.56 2.49
N LYS A 242 31.82 9.95 1.38
CA LYS A 242 31.66 11.34 0.92
C LYS A 242 30.30 11.53 0.25
N GLU A 243 29.66 12.67 0.51
CA GLU A 243 28.43 13.09 -0.18
C GLU A 243 28.72 13.86 -1.48
N LEU A 244 29.88 14.51 -1.55
CA LEU A 244 30.35 15.31 -2.69
C LEU A 244 31.83 15.02 -2.95
N ILE A 245 32.19 14.88 -4.23
CA ILE A 245 33.57 14.78 -4.70
C ILE A 245 33.86 15.93 -5.66
N THR A 246 34.87 16.73 -5.34
CA THR A 246 35.41 17.76 -6.23
C THR A 246 36.80 17.34 -6.69
N THR A 247 37.04 17.32 -8.00
CA THR A 247 38.30 16.88 -8.59
C THR A 247 38.55 17.58 -9.93
N ASP A 248 39.68 17.32 -10.57
CA ASP A 248 39.98 17.73 -11.92
C ASP A 248 39.88 16.54 -12.88
N GLU A 249 39.59 16.82 -14.15
CA GLU A 249 39.48 15.80 -15.20
C GLU A 249 40.74 14.92 -15.26
N GLY A 250 40.55 13.60 -15.32
CA GLY A 250 41.64 12.64 -15.44
C GLY A 250 42.46 12.39 -14.17
N VAL A 251 42.15 13.05 -13.05
CA VAL A 251 42.82 12.79 -11.76
C VAL A 251 42.27 11.52 -11.12
N ASP A 252 43.17 10.64 -10.68
CA ASP A 252 42.82 9.46 -9.88
C ASP A 252 42.16 9.86 -8.56
N THR A 253 40.84 9.76 -8.53
CA THR A 253 40.00 10.28 -7.45
C THR A 253 39.50 9.15 -6.58
N GLU A 254 39.69 9.28 -5.27
CA GLU A 254 39.29 8.29 -4.27
C GLU A 254 37.80 8.33 -3.96
N VAL A 255 37.16 7.16 -3.99
CA VAL A 255 35.74 6.95 -3.68
C VAL A 255 35.63 6.03 -2.46
N PRO A 256 35.79 6.56 -1.23
CA PRO A 256 35.75 5.74 -0.02
C PRO A 256 34.34 5.24 0.27
N MET A 257 34.21 3.98 0.64
CA MET A 257 32.95 3.34 1.04
C MET A 257 33.19 2.24 2.09
N HIS A 258 32.17 2.02 2.90
CA HIS A 258 32.07 0.90 3.83
C HIS A 258 30.89 0.02 3.43
N ILE A 259 31.11 -1.29 3.40
CA ILE A 259 30.13 -2.26 2.92
C ILE A 259 29.97 -3.39 3.94
N GLU A 260 28.74 -3.75 4.25
CA GLU A 260 28.40 -4.91 5.08
C GLU A 260 27.47 -5.86 4.33
N SER A 261 27.69 -7.17 4.46
CA SER A 261 26.83 -8.20 3.87
C SER A 261 26.82 -9.46 4.73
N VAL A 262 25.62 -9.96 5.05
CA VAL A 262 25.45 -11.21 5.82
C VAL A 262 25.98 -12.42 5.06
N ARG A 263 25.77 -12.48 3.73
CA ARG A 263 26.25 -13.57 2.84
C ARG A 263 27.66 -13.38 2.31
N GLY A 264 28.23 -12.20 2.51
CA GLY A 264 29.51 -11.82 1.95
C GLY A 264 29.37 -11.06 0.63
N ILE A 265 30.27 -10.11 0.44
CA ILE A 265 30.32 -9.22 -0.71
C ILE A 265 30.93 -9.98 -1.88
N ARG A 266 30.26 -9.93 -3.04
CA ARG A 266 30.71 -10.60 -4.27
C ARG A 266 31.25 -9.62 -5.28
N GLU A 267 30.63 -8.45 -5.40
CA GLU A 267 30.99 -7.49 -6.42
C GLU A 267 30.72 -6.05 -5.98
N VAL A 268 31.60 -5.14 -6.41
CA VAL A 268 31.39 -3.70 -6.40
C VAL A 268 31.60 -3.18 -7.81
N VAL A 269 30.62 -2.44 -8.33
CA VAL A 269 30.66 -1.79 -9.64
C VAL A 269 30.47 -0.28 -9.45
N ILE A 270 31.27 0.51 -10.15
CA ILE A 270 31.19 1.97 -10.13
C ILE A 270 30.89 2.45 -11.54
N TYR A 271 29.90 3.32 -11.63
CA TYR A 271 29.47 3.99 -12.84
C TYR A 271 29.68 5.50 -12.67
N ARG A 272 30.17 6.17 -13.71
CA ARG A 272 29.98 7.62 -13.85
C ARG A 272 28.65 7.88 -14.55
N ILE A 273 27.99 8.97 -14.17
CA ILE A 273 26.76 9.44 -14.80
C ILE A 273 27.09 10.69 -15.60
N GLU A 274 26.90 10.61 -16.91
CA GLU A 274 27.20 11.68 -17.87
C GLU A 274 25.95 11.91 -18.73
N LYS A 275 25.35 13.10 -18.67
CA LYS A 275 24.09 13.41 -19.39
C LYS A 275 22.96 12.40 -19.10
N GLY A 276 22.91 11.87 -17.88
CA GLY A 276 21.94 10.86 -17.45
C GLY A 276 22.25 9.42 -17.92
N ILE A 277 23.39 9.20 -18.57
CA ILE A 277 23.84 7.88 -19.04
C ILE A 277 24.84 7.30 -18.04
N GLU A 278 24.56 6.09 -17.55
CA GLU A 278 25.46 5.34 -16.68
C GLU A 278 26.54 4.64 -17.53
N THR A 279 27.81 4.98 -17.28
CA THR A 279 28.97 4.33 -17.91
C THR A 279 29.80 3.64 -16.85
N GLU A 280 29.99 2.33 -16.98
CA GLU A 280 30.82 1.55 -16.06
C GLU A 280 32.29 2.00 -16.18
N ILE A 281 32.90 2.31 -15.04
CA ILE A 281 34.31 2.74 -14.96
C ILE A 281 35.16 1.83 -14.10
N LEU A 282 34.54 1.03 -13.23
CA LEU A 282 35.25 0.05 -12.42
C LEU A 282 34.31 -1.10 -12.04
N ARG A 283 34.83 -2.31 -12.09
CA ARG A 283 34.19 -3.53 -11.58
C ARG A 283 35.21 -4.36 -10.83
N LYS A 284 34.89 -4.76 -9.60
CA LYS A 284 35.76 -5.57 -8.76
C LYS A 284 34.99 -6.69 -8.08
N GLY A 285 35.45 -7.92 -8.29
CA GLY A 285 34.97 -9.10 -7.58
C GLY A 285 35.67 -9.29 -6.22
N PHE A 286 34.95 -9.88 -5.28
CA PHE A 286 35.36 -10.16 -3.89
C PHE A 286 35.05 -11.61 -3.51
N SER A 287 35.76 -12.12 -2.50
CA SER A 287 35.72 -13.53 -2.12
C SER A 287 34.54 -13.91 -1.21
N GLY A 288 33.74 -12.93 -0.76
CA GLY A 288 32.66 -13.12 0.20
C GLY A 288 32.93 -12.49 1.58
N ASP A 289 33.77 -11.45 1.66
CA ASP A 289 34.01 -10.73 2.92
C ASP A 289 32.69 -10.11 3.43
N LYS A 290 32.41 -10.24 4.73
CA LYS A 290 31.15 -9.73 5.32
C LYS A 290 31.19 -8.25 5.68
N ASN A 291 32.39 -7.70 5.82
CA ASN A 291 32.63 -6.30 6.12
C ASN A 291 33.85 -5.86 5.31
N LEU A 292 33.74 -4.72 4.61
CA LEU A 292 34.77 -4.24 3.69
C LEU A 292 34.84 -2.71 3.71
N ASP A 293 35.99 -2.19 4.11
CA ASP A 293 36.40 -0.82 3.79
C ASP A 293 37.07 -0.81 2.42
N TYR A 294 36.48 -0.11 1.46
CA TYR A 294 36.98 -0.05 0.08
C TYR A 294 37.15 1.40 -0.37
N ASN A 295 38.31 1.74 -0.92
CA ASN A 295 38.63 3.07 -1.40
C ASN A 295 39.25 3.05 -2.80
N PRO A 296 38.49 2.65 -3.84
CA PRO A 296 38.97 2.63 -5.21
C PRO A 296 39.30 4.03 -5.73
N LYS A 297 40.22 4.07 -6.68
CA LYS A 297 40.55 5.26 -7.47
C LYS A 297 39.92 5.17 -8.85
N VAL A 298 39.25 6.22 -9.26
CA VAL A 298 38.62 6.33 -10.59
C VAL A 298 38.92 7.68 -11.21
N GLN A 299 38.91 7.74 -12.54
CA GLN A 299 39.07 8.98 -13.30
C GLN A 299 37.71 9.46 -13.80
N LEU A 300 37.43 10.74 -13.61
CA LEU A 300 36.19 11.38 -14.01
C LEU A 300 36.43 12.32 -15.19
N THR A 301 35.38 12.63 -15.94
CA THR A 301 35.41 13.60 -17.04
C THR A 301 34.67 14.88 -16.65
N GLU A 302 34.86 15.95 -17.42
CA GLU A 302 34.09 17.19 -17.24
C GLU A 302 32.58 17.04 -17.50
N GLU A 303 32.13 15.90 -18.04
CA GLU A 303 30.71 15.57 -18.22
C GLU A 303 30.12 14.78 -17.05
N THR A 304 30.95 14.34 -16.10
CA THR A 304 30.51 13.54 -14.95
C THR A 304 29.80 14.43 -13.93
N SER A 305 28.49 14.23 -13.76
CA SER A 305 27.69 14.92 -12.75
C SER A 305 27.59 14.15 -11.43
N GLN A 306 27.66 12.82 -11.50
CA GLN A 306 27.53 11.92 -10.37
C GLN A 306 28.31 10.62 -10.58
N ILE A 307 28.58 9.91 -9.49
CA ILE A 307 29.06 8.53 -9.48
C ILE A 307 28.00 7.67 -8.81
N LYS A 308 27.65 6.55 -9.44
CA LYS A 308 26.79 5.52 -8.85
C LYS A 308 27.64 4.30 -8.49
N ILE A 309 27.48 3.82 -7.28
CA ILE A 309 28.12 2.62 -6.76
C ILE A 309 27.03 1.57 -6.62
N VAL A 310 27.29 0.36 -7.12
CA VAL A 310 26.41 -0.80 -7.00
C VAL A 310 27.19 -1.91 -6.31
N VAL A 311 26.59 -2.51 -5.30
CA VAL A 311 27.19 -3.59 -4.51
C VAL A 311 26.27 -4.80 -4.54
N SER A 312 26.85 -5.95 -4.84
CA SER A 312 26.14 -7.24 -4.92
C SER A 312 26.72 -8.27 -3.95
N ASP A 313 25.84 -9.07 -3.34
CA ASP A 313 26.18 -10.32 -2.66
C ASP A 313 26.02 -11.56 -3.57
N GLY A 314 25.77 -11.34 -4.87
CA GLY A 314 25.58 -12.39 -5.88
C GLY A 314 24.15 -12.88 -6.04
N ARG A 315 23.18 -12.33 -5.30
CA ARG A 315 21.75 -12.58 -5.52
C ARG A 315 21.17 -11.62 -6.55
N GLU A 316 20.49 -12.18 -7.54
CA GLU A 316 19.80 -11.39 -8.57
C GLU A 316 18.72 -10.48 -7.93
N GLY A 317 18.73 -9.20 -8.29
CA GLY A 317 17.74 -8.22 -7.82
C GLY A 317 17.86 -7.80 -6.35
N LYS A 318 18.96 -8.17 -5.67
CA LYS A 318 19.21 -7.86 -4.23
C LYS A 318 20.44 -6.96 -4.03
N ASP A 319 20.77 -6.19 -5.05
CA ASP A 319 21.87 -5.23 -5.01
C ASP A 319 21.50 -3.97 -4.21
N VAL A 320 22.49 -3.36 -3.57
CA VAL A 320 22.35 -2.01 -2.99
C VAL A 320 23.12 -1.03 -3.87
N ASN A 321 22.59 0.19 -4.00
CA ASN A 321 23.28 1.24 -4.72
C ASN A 321 23.27 2.56 -3.95
N GLY A 322 24.27 3.39 -4.23
CA GLY A 322 24.41 4.73 -3.66
C GLY A 322 25.03 5.66 -4.69
N THR A 323 24.73 6.95 -4.58
CA THR A 323 25.16 7.96 -5.54
C THR A 323 25.88 9.10 -4.84
N VAL A 324 27.00 9.54 -5.42
CA VAL A 324 27.82 10.67 -4.94
C VAL A 324 27.78 11.77 -5.98
N LYS A 325 27.50 13.02 -5.58
CA LYS A 325 27.57 14.18 -6.49
C LYS A 325 29.01 14.51 -6.84
N THR A 326 29.26 15.02 -8.04
CA THR A 326 30.62 15.39 -8.46
C THR A 326 30.71 16.78 -9.08
N TYR A 327 31.80 17.49 -8.79
CA TYR A 327 32.23 18.69 -9.50
C TYR A 327 33.62 18.44 -10.10
N VAL A 328 33.66 18.26 -11.42
CA VAL A 328 34.90 17.98 -12.15
C VAL A 328 35.36 19.24 -12.88
N SER A 329 36.61 19.65 -12.63
CA SER A 329 37.24 20.84 -13.21
C SER A 329 36.39 22.11 -13.02
N MET A 330 35.76 22.27 -11.86
CA MET A 330 34.80 23.35 -11.58
C MET A 330 35.08 24.03 -10.25
N GLU A 331 35.00 25.36 -10.23
CA GLU A 331 34.99 26.18 -9.04
C GLU A 331 33.54 26.40 -8.61
N VAL A 332 33.25 26.12 -7.34
CA VAL A 332 31.92 26.29 -6.75
C VAL A 332 32.04 27.11 -5.48
N VAL A 333 31.25 28.18 -5.37
CA VAL A 333 31.27 29.08 -4.21
C VAL A 333 29.88 29.62 -3.91
N ASP A 334 29.64 29.84 -2.62
CA ASP A 334 28.47 30.55 -2.12
C ASP A 334 28.92 31.94 -1.67
N LEU A 335 28.26 32.98 -2.18
CA LEU A 335 28.64 34.37 -1.92
C LEU A 335 27.44 35.20 -1.50
N GLN A 336 27.70 36.18 -0.63
CA GLN A 336 26.79 37.30 -0.43
C GLN A 336 27.28 38.50 -1.24
N VAL A 337 26.36 39.19 -1.91
CA VAL A 337 26.63 40.38 -2.72
C VAL A 337 25.66 41.49 -2.36
N GLY A 338 26.20 42.67 -2.03
CA GLY A 338 25.42 43.85 -1.71
C GLY A 338 24.88 44.55 -2.96
N SER A 339 23.82 45.33 -2.81
CA SER A 339 23.36 46.21 -3.88
C SER A 339 24.30 47.41 -4.06
N GLN A 340 24.02 48.28 -5.03
CA GLN A 340 24.77 49.52 -5.25
C GLN A 340 24.88 50.43 -4.01
N LYS A 341 23.98 50.29 -3.03
CA LYS A 341 24.02 51.02 -1.75
C LYS A 341 25.06 50.47 -0.76
N MET A 342 25.62 49.32 -1.07
CA MET A 342 26.66 48.62 -0.30
C MET A 342 27.97 48.54 -1.11
N ALA A 343 28.15 49.43 -2.08
CA ALA A 343 29.29 49.43 -2.98
C ALA A 343 30.66 49.51 -2.28
N ASN A 344 30.72 49.92 -1.01
CA ASN A 344 31.94 49.97 -0.18
C ASN A 344 31.72 49.45 1.25
N ALA A 345 30.70 48.64 1.48
CA ALA A 345 30.41 48.03 2.79
C ALA A 345 30.10 46.55 2.59
N GLU A 346 30.68 45.67 3.42
CA GLU A 346 30.49 44.24 3.27
C GLU A 346 29.03 43.79 3.54
N PRO A 347 28.51 42.80 2.77
CA PRO A 347 29.10 42.24 1.56
C PRO A 347 29.10 43.26 0.40
N PHE A 348 30.22 43.35 -0.32
CA PHE A 348 30.36 44.36 -1.37
C PHE A 348 29.53 44.06 -2.62
N ALA A 349 29.38 45.05 -3.50
CA ALA A 349 28.43 45.00 -4.61
C ALA A 349 28.98 44.47 -5.93
N LEU A 350 30.29 44.22 -6.01
CA LEU A 350 30.99 43.81 -7.22
C LEU A 350 31.48 42.38 -7.02
N ILE A 351 31.26 41.49 -7.98
CA ILE A 351 31.71 40.10 -7.94
C ILE A 351 32.91 39.95 -8.89
N SER A 352 33.95 39.29 -8.39
CA SER A 352 35.05 38.77 -9.20
C SER A 352 34.87 37.30 -9.44
N LEU A 353 34.90 36.89 -10.72
CA LEU A 353 34.85 35.47 -11.10
C LEU A 353 36.25 34.82 -11.09
N LYS A 354 37.32 35.61 -11.04
CA LYS A 354 38.68 35.10 -10.86
C LYS A 354 38.91 34.66 -9.42
N ASP A 355 38.58 35.55 -8.49
CA ASP A 355 38.88 35.35 -7.08
C ASP A 355 37.67 34.77 -6.32
N MET A 356 36.55 34.58 -7.02
CA MET A 356 35.32 33.99 -6.49
C MET A 356 34.89 34.64 -5.18
N LYS A 357 34.89 35.98 -5.15
CA LYS A 357 34.55 36.82 -3.99
C LYS A 357 34.00 38.18 -4.42
N THR A 358 33.53 38.97 -3.46
CA THR A 358 33.11 40.35 -3.71
C THR A 358 34.20 41.40 -3.46
N TYR A 359 34.10 42.53 -4.14
CA TYR A 359 35.05 43.65 -4.12
C TYR A 359 34.33 44.97 -3.88
N SER A 360 34.98 45.84 -3.12
CA SER A 360 34.55 47.23 -2.95
C SER A 360 34.83 48.08 -4.19
N VAL A 361 34.14 49.21 -4.34
CA VAL A 361 34.43 50.18 -5.42
C VAL A 361 35.84 50.76 -5.29
N ASP A 362 36.30 51.05 -4.07
CA ASP A 362 37.62 51.62 -3.84
C ASP A 362 38.74 50.67 -4.33
N GLU A 363 38.59 49.37 -4.10
CA GLU A 363 39.52 48.36 -4.62
C GLU A 363 39.43 48.23 -6.15
N ALA A 364 38.22 48.28 -6.71
CA ALA A 364 37.99 48.09 -8.14
C ALA A 364 38.64 49.19 -9.02
N ILE A 365 38.65 50.44 -8.55
CA ILE A 365 39.09 51.59 -9.37
C ILE A 365 40.58 51.93 -9.24
N VAL A 366 41.30 51.29 -8.30
CA VAL A 366 42.69 51.66 -7.97
C VAL A 366 43.66 51.42 -9.13
N SER A 367 43.46 50.38 -9.94
CA SER A 367 44.37 50.00 -11.03
C SER A 367 43.62 49.33 -12.19
N GLU A 368 44.27 49.24 -13.37
CA GLU A 368 43.70 48.48 -14.49
C GLU A 368 43.57 46.99 -14.15
N GLU A 369 44.53 46.44 -13.40
CA GLU A 369 44.51 45.03 -12.99
C GLU A 369 43.34 44.74 -12.04
N SER A 370 43.12 45.61 -11.05
CA SER A 370 41.97 45.49 -10.15
C SER A 370 40.64 45.61 -10.91
N ALA A 371 40.57 46.50 -11.90
CA ALA A 371 39.39 46.67 -12.73
C ALA A 371 39.07 45.42 -13.58
N LYS A 372 40.10 44.68 -14.04
CA LYS A 372 39.94 43.42 -14.78
C LYS A 372 39.39 42.28 -13.94
N ASN A 373 39.49 42.36 -12.61
CA ASN A 373 38.90 41.37 -11.70
C ASN A 373 37.37 41.52 -11.57
N ILE A 374 36.77 42.63 -12.01
CA ILE A 374 35.35 42.89 -11.78
C ILE A 374 34.52 42.42 -12.97
N ASP A 375 33.63 41.46 -12.75
CA ASP A 375 32.87 40.80 -13.82
C ASP A 375 31.37 41.03 -13.75
N ILE A 376 30.81 41.17 -12.54
CA ILE A 376 29.38 41.29 -12.31
C ILE A 376 29.15 42.33 -11.21
N LYS A 377 28.09 43.13 -11.32
CA LYS A 377 27.62 44.01 -10.24
C LYS A 377 26.15 43.76 -9.94
N PHE A 378 25.79 43.65 -8.67
CA PHE A 378 24.41 43.46 -8.23
C PHE A 378 23.73 44.80 -8.00
N TYR A 379 22.47 44.92 -8.44
CA TYR A 379 21.71 46.17 -8.40
C TYR A 379 20.28 45.91 -7.95
N ALA A 380 19.79 46.75 -7.04
CA ALA A 380 18.38 46.81 -6.66
C ALA A 380 17.77 48.12 -7.17
N ALA A 381 16.85 48.02 -8.11
CA ALA A 381 16.14 49.16 -8.67
C ALA A 381 14.86 49.42 -7.89
N SER A 382 14.51 50.70 -7.73
CA SER A 382 13.17 51.11 -7.31
C SER A 382 12.53 51.90 -8.45
N ASN A 383 11.37 51.46 -8.93
CA ASN A 383 10.56 52.21 -9.88
C ASN A 383 9.13 52.30 -9.37
N SER A 384 8.67 53.51 -9.04
CA SER A 384 7.33 53.77 -8.48
C SER A 384 6.97 52.86 -7.27
N GLY A 385 7.96 52.56 -6.41
CA GLY A 385 7.77 51.72 -5.23
C GLY A 385 7.93 50.22 -5.46
N VAL A 386 8.03 49.76 -6.71
CA VAL A 386 8.33 48.35 -7.04
C VAL A 386 9.83 48.14 -7.08
N ILE A 387 10.30 47.18 -6.28
CA ILE A 387 11.72 46.79 -6.25
C ILE A 387 11.97 45.65 -7.24
N THR A 388 12.99 45.80 -8.07
CA THR A 388 13.46 44.76 -9.02
C THR A 388 14.96 44.56 -8.86
N PHE A 389 15.43 43.33 -9.06
CA PHE A 389 16.83 42.97 -8.85
C PHE A 389 17.50 42.62 -10.17
N ARG A 390 18.77 43.00 -10.31
CA ARG A 390 19.51 42.82 -11.56
C ARG A 390 20.95 42.42 -11.30
N LEU A 391 21.45 41.56 -12.17
CA LEU A 391 22.88 41.41 -12.43
C LEU A 391 23.24 42.27 -13.62
N TYR A 392 24.31 43.05 -13.48
CA TYR A 392 24.82 43.91 -14.54
C TYR A 392 26.26 43.57 -14.88
N SER A 393 26.57 43.74 -16.16
CA SER A 393 27.94 43.86 -16.63
C SER A 393 28.56 45.15 -16.08
N PRO A 394 29.87 45.18 -15.79
CA PRO A 394 30.62 46.40 -15.48
C PRO A 394 30.59 47.45 -16.59
N GLU A 395 30.34 47.03 -17.83
CA GLU A 395 29.98 47.92 -18.93
C GLU A 395 28.87 48.88 -18.45
N ASN A 396 29.05 50.18 -18.65
CA ASN A 396 28.17 51.23 -18.11
C ASN A 396 26.81 51.30 -18.82
N VAL A 397 26.16 50.15 -19.00
CA VAL A 397 24.82 49.99 -19.55
C VAL A 397 23.82 50.67 -18.62
N ASP A 398 22.84 51.35 -19.22
CA ASP A 398 21.83 52.15 -18.53
C ASP A 398 22.41 53.25 -17.61
N GLY A 399 23.69 53.60 -17.76
CA GLY A 399 24.35 54.66 -16.97
C GLY A 399 24.54 54.35 -15.48
N LYS A 400 24.44 53.08 -15.07
CA LYS A 400 24.35 52.71 -13.64
C LYS A 400 25.65 52.78 -12.85
N ASN A 401 26.82 52.87 -13.48
CA ASN A 401 28.09 52.92 -12.73
C ASN A 401 28.18 54.14 -11.80
N GLY A 402 27.51 55.25 -12.11
CA GLY A 402 27.51 56.46 -11.29
C GLY A 402 26.80 56.33 -9.93
N GLU A 403 26.02 55.26 -9.75
CA GLU A 403 25.27 54.96 -8.53
C GLU A 403 26.06 54.10 -7.52
N TYR A 404 27.17 53.50 -7.96
CA TYR A 404 28.10 52.75 -7.11
C TYR A 404 29.19 53.70 -6.61
N ALA A 405 29.07 54.15 -5.36
CA ALA A 405 29.99 55.09 -4.74
C ALA A 405 30.91 54.39 -3.71
N GLY A 406 32.21 54.55 -3.89
CA GLY A 406 33.25 54.26 -2.90
C GLY A 406 33.64 55.51 -2.11
N SER A 407 34.62 55.39 -1.22
CA SER A 407 35.16 56.51 -0.44
C SER A 407 36.10 57.39 -1.26
N THR A 408 36.75 56.81 -2.27
CA THR A 408 37.78 57.45 -3.11
C THR A 408 37.27 57.83 -4.50
N GLY A 409 36.08 57.37 -4.89
CA GLY A 409 35.52 57.64 -6.20
C GLY A 409 34.24 56.86 -6.47
N LYS A 410 33.82 56.84 -7.73
CA LYS A 410 32.65 56.07 -8.21
C LYS A 410 33.11 55.03 -9.21
N LEU A 411 32.27 54.00 -9.44
CA LEU A 411 32.56 52.95 -10.41
C LEU A 411 32.70 53.47 -11.85
N THR A 412 32.25 54.69 -12.16
CA THR A 412 32.56 55.37 -13.44
C THR A 412 34.04 55.58 -13.68
N ALA A 413 34.88 55.52 -12.64
CA ALA A 413 36.33 55.62 -12.72
C ALA A 413 37.04 54.27 -12.98
N LEU A 414 36.30 53.18 -13.25
CA LEU A 414 36.88 51.90 -13.65
C LEU A 414 37.81 52.08 -14.85
N LYS A 415 39.08 51.68 -14.67
CA LYS A 415 40.12 51.78 -15.70
C LYS A 415 39.95 50.77 -16.83
N LYS A 416 39.24 49.67 -16.57
CA LYS A 416 38.83 48.65 -17.54
C LYS A 416 37.43 48.14 -17.20
N MET A 417 36.63 47.80 -18.21
CA MET A 417 35.28 47.26 -18.02
C MET A 417 35.17 45.91 -18.72
N ASN A 418 34.89 44.86 -17.94
CA ASN A 418 34.56 43.56 -18.51
C ASN A 418 33.16 43.60 -19.11
N MET A 419 33.03 43.15 -20.35
CA MET A 419 31.76 43.07 -21.07
C MET A 419 31.09 41.71 -20.84
N THR A 420 30.80 41.39 -19.59
CA THR A 420 30.11 40.13 -19.24
C THR A 420 28.71 40.11 -19.87
N ARG A 421 28.27 38.94 -20.29
CA ARG A 421 26.93 38.72 -20.85
C ARG A 421 26.19 37.70 -20.03
N PHE A 422 24.88 37.85 -19.93
CA PHE A 422 24.00 37.03 -19.10
C PHE A 422 22.87 36.45 -19.94
N ALA A 423 22.40 35.27 -19.56
CA ALA A 423 21.21 34.64 -20.10
C ALA A 423 20.46 33.91 -18.98
N LYS A 424 19.14 34.03 -18.93
CA LYS A 424 18.31 33.28 -17.98
C LYS A 424 18.08 31.87 -18.49
N LEU A 425 18.35 30.86 -17.66
CA LEU A 425 18.28 29.44 -18.01
C LEU A 425 17.10 28.76 -17.30
N SER A 426 15.90 28.85 -17.89
CA SER A 426 14.65 28.51 -17.20
C SER A 426 14.44 27.03 -16.88
N ASN A 427 15.10 26.10 -17.57
CA ASN A 427 14.94 24.65 -17.40
C ASN A 427 16.28 23.94 -17.10
N PHE A 428 17.25 24.68 -16.57
CA PHE A 428 18.58 24.13 -16.31
C PHE A 428 18.64 23.38 -14.98
N ASP A 429 19.13 22.14 -15.00
CA ASP A 429 19.43 21.41 -13.77
C ASP A 429 20.74 21.93 -13.17
N TYR A 430 20.61 22.90 -12.27
CA TYR A 430 21.76 23.48 -11.57
C TYR A 430 22.50 22.43 -10.73
N GLU A 431 21.80 21.48 -10.11
CA GLU A 431 22.39 20.53 -9.18
C GLU A 431 23.32 19.56 -9.90
N GLN A 432 22.96 19.14 -11.12
CA GLN A 432 23.75 18.26 -11.98
C GLN A 432 24.56 19.00 -13.05
N ALA A 433 24.79 20.31 -12.87
CA ALA A 433 25.52 21.12 -13.83
C ALA A 433 26.96 20.64 -14.04
N THR A 434 27.33 20.49 -15.31
CA THR A 434 28.67 20.12 -15.78
C THR A 434 29.19 21.21 -16.71
N ARG A 435 30.48 21.18 -17.10
CA ARG A 435 30.98 22.16 -18.08
C ARG A 435 30.15 22.10 -19.37
N SER A 436 29.98 20.89 -19.92
CA SER A 436 29.25 20.68 -21.17
C SER A 436 27.80 21.14 -21.08
N SER A 437 27.08 20.83 -19.98
CA SER A 437 25.68 21.24 -19.87
C SER A 437 25.52 22.76 -19.74
N ILE A 438 26.43 23.42 -19.03
CA ILE A 438 26.46 24.88 -18.91
C ILE A 438 26.68 25.54 -20.28
N GLU A 439 27.69 25.08 -21.03
CA GLU A 439 28.04 25.65 -22.33
C GLU A 439 26.92 25.44 -23.36
N GLU A 440 26.33 24.25 -23.38
CA GLU A 440 25.23 23.91 -24.29
C GLU A 440 24.00 24.78 -24.03
N GLU A 441 23.54 24.87 -22.78
CA GLU A 441 22.31 25.60 -22.43
C GLU A 441 22.50 27.12 -22.57
N PHE A 442 23.67 27.65 -22.21
CA PHE A 442 23.98 29.04 -22.47
C PHE A 442 24.02 29.35 -23.97
N GLY A 443 24.56 28.44 -24.79
CA GLY A 443 24.64 28.60 -26.25
C GLY A 443 23.29 28.69 -26.96
N LYS A 444 22.22 28.16 -26.34
CA LYS A 444 20.85 28.24 -26.86
C LYS A 444 20.15 29.57 -26.55
N ALA A 445 20.67 30.34 -25.60
CA ALA A 445 19.95 31.48 -25.02
C ALA A 445 20.39 32.84 -25.60
N THR A 446 19.46 33.79 -25.63
CA THR A 446 19.76 35.18 -26.00
C THR A 446 20.50 35.86 -24.85
N THR A 447 21.68 36.40 -25.14
CA THR A 447 22.52 37.03 -24.12
C THR A 447 22.35 38.55 -24.09
N ALA A 448 22.47 39.14 -22.90
CA ALA A 448 22.39 40.59 -22.69
C ALA A 448 23.45 41.07 -21.68
N ALA A 449 23.73 42.38 -21.64
CA ALA A 449 24.65 42.96 -20.66
C ALA A 449 24.03 43.15 -19.25
N ARG A 450 22.75 42.77 -19.09
CA ARG A 450 22.00 42.77 -17.84
C ARG A 450 21.06 41.57 -17.79
N ALA A 451 20.77 41.06 -16.60
CA ALA A 451 19.70 40.11 -16.36
C ALA A 451 18.83 40.60 -15.20
N ASP A 452 17.52 40.65 -15.39
CA ASP A 452 16.57 40.77 -14.29
C ASP A 452 16.47 39.41 -13.57
N VAL A 453 16.51 39.43 -12.24
CA VAL A 453 16.61 38.20 -11.43
C VAL A 453 15.62 38.18 -10.27
N ASN A 454 15.20 36.98 -9.91
CA ASN A 454 14.42 36.66 -8.72
C ASN A 454 15.07 35.49 -7.98
N VAL A 455 14.67 35.28 -6.73
CA VAL A 455 15.04 34.07 -5.98
C VAL A 455 14.61 32.81 -6.74
N GLY A 456 15.53 31.85 -6.84
CA GLY A 456 15.38 30.62 -7.62
C GLY A 456 15.84 30.72 -9.07
N ASP A 457 16.08 31.92 -9.60
CA ASP A 457 16.55 32.06 -10.98
C ASP A 457 17.98 31.53 -11.15
N ILE A 458 18.20 30.82 -12.26
CA ILE A 458 19.52 30.40 -12.72
C ILE A 458 19.91 31.25 -13.92
N ILE A 459 21.03 31.95 -13.80
CA ILE A 459 21.55 32.85 -14.80
C ILE A 459 22.88 32.29 -15.29
N GLY A 460 22.97 31.96 -16.58
CA GLY A 460 24.24 31.72 -17.21
C GLY A 460 24.96 33.04 -17.48
N PHE A 461 26.28 33.04 -17.37
CA PHE A 461 27.12 34.19 -17.70
C PHE A 461 28.28 33.80 -18.60
N LYS A 462 28.74 34.75 -19.42
CA LYS A 462 29.95 34.64 -20.22
C LYS A 462 30.86 35.83 -19.94
N THR A 463 32.09 35.56 -19.51
CA THR A 463 33.06 36.60 -19.14
C THR A 463 33.46 37.47 -20.33
N GLY A 464 33.69 38.76 -20.08
CA GLY A 464 34.22 39.68 -21.07
C GLY A 464 35.67 39.36 -21.45
N GLY A 465 36.10 39.72 -22.66
CA GLY A 465 37.44 39.39 -23.17
C GLY A 465 38.62 39.95 -22.36
N SER A 466 38.40 40.98 -21.54
CA SER A 466 39.42 41.55 -20.64
C SER A 466 39.39 40.99 -19.22
N SER A 467 38.49 40.05 -18.93
CA SER A 467 38.37 39.48 -17.60
C SER A 467 39.64 38.75 -17.19
N SER A 468 40.11 39.03 -15.98
CA SER A 468 41.25 38.32 -15.39
C SER A 468 40.89 36.88 -15.00
N ALA A 469 39.60 36.54 -14.99
CA ALA A 469 39.13 35.17 -14.91
C ALA A 469 39.38 34.40 -16.23
N GLY A 470 39.78 35.07 -17.32
CA GLY A 470 39.92 34.48 -18.64
C GLY A 470 38.69 34.80 -19.50
N GLY A 471 38.94 35.32 -20.70
CA GLY A 471 37.90 35.85 -21.59
C GLY A 471 37.05 34.77 -22.24
N GLY A 472 35.73 34.99 -22.30
CA GLY A 472 34.79 34.12 -22.99
C GLY A 472 34.44 32.82 -22.27
N ARG A 473 34.90 32.62 -21.03
CA ARG A 473 34.51 31.49 -20.18
C ARG A 473 33.03 31.61 -19.80
N ILE A 474 32.36 30.48 -19.72
CA ILE A 474 30.92 30.39 -19.41
C ILE A 474 30.74 29.73 -18.06
N GLY A 475 29.87 30.27 -17.21
CA GLY A 475 29.47 29.70 -15.93
C GLY A 475 28.00 29.97 -15.63
N VAL A 476 27.54 29.54 -14.45
CA VAL A 476 26.17 29.79 -13.99
C VAL A 476 26.15 30.32 -12.57
N ILE A 477 25.19 31.20 -12.29
CA ILE A 477 24.91 31.75 -10.97
C ILE A 477 23.44 31.50 -10.63
N LYS A 478 23.17 30.93 -9.47
CA LYS A 478 21.83 30.71 -8.92
C LYS A 478 21.57 31.74 -7.84
N ILE A 479 20.42 32.40 -7.91
CA ILE A 479 19.99 33.34 -6.88
C ILE A 479 19.29 32.55 -5.77
N VAL A 480 19.98 32.34 -4.66
CA VAL A 480 19.47 31.53 -3.53
C VAL A 480 18.50 32.33 -2.68
N ASP A 481 18.85 33.58 -2.39
CA ASP A 481 18.04 34.44 -1.54
C ASP A 481 18.31 35.92 -1.86
N ILE A 482 17.35 36.78 -1.54
CA ILE A 482 17.52 38.24 -1.55
C ILE A 482 16.87 38.80 -0.28
N SER A 483 17.69 39.44 0.54
CA SER A 483 17.30 39.93 1.85
C SER A 483 16.15 40.93 1.80
N ASP A 484 15.48 41.08 2.95
CA ASP A 484 14.64 42.24 3.20
C ASP A 484 15.42 43.57 3.15
N LYS A 485 14.70 44.70 3.10
CA LYS A 485 15.33 46.02 3.02
C LYS A 485 16.15 46.27 4.29
N MET A 486 17.33 46.81 4.13
CA MET A 486 18.20 47.16 5.26
C MET A 486 18.02 48.62 5.63
N GLY A 487 17.38 48.88 6.77
CA GLY A 487 17.06 50.22 7.23
C GLY A 487 15.92 50.85 6.41
N THR A 488 16.05 52.14 6.09
CA THR A 488 14.99 52.90 5.41
C THR A 488 15.07 52.85 3.89
N ASP A 489 16.22 52.48 3.32
CA ASP A 489 16.42 52.41 1.87
C ASP A 489 15.99 51.05 1.32
N ALA A 490 14.90 51.05 0.55
CA ALA A 490 14.34 49.84 -0.06
C ALA A 490 15.28 49.17 -1.08
N THR A 491 16.28 49.90 -1.59
CA THR A 491 17.30 49.40 -2.53
C THR A 491 18.57 48.92 -1.82
N LYS A 492 18.70 49.07 -0.51
CA LYS A 492 19.81 48.49 0.26
C LYS A 492 19.48 47.05 0.61
N ARG A 493 20.10 46.12 -0.12
CA ARG A 493 19.74 44.68 -0.18
C ARG A 493 21.00 43.84 -0.31
N ILE A 494 20.95 42.62 0.19
CA ILE A 494 21.99 41.60 0.02
C ILE A 494 21.36 40.43 -0.72
N ALA A 495 22.01 39.95 -1.77
CA ALA A 495 21.65 38.67 -2.39
C ALA A 495 22.65 37.59 -1.97
N THR A 496 22.15 36.39 -1.71
CA THR A 496 22.95 35.18 -1.58
C THR A 496 22.91 34.43 -2.89
N VAL A 497 24.09 34.06 -3.42
CA VAL A 497 24.23 33.44 -4.73
C VAL A 497 25.17 32.24 -4.66
N GLU A 498 24.87 31.21 -5.44
CA GLU A 498 25.75 30.06 -5.67
C GLU A 498 26.31 30.18 -7.08
N ILE A 499 27.63 30.10 -7.24
CA ILE A 499 28.29 30.18 -8.55
C ILE A 499 28.96 28.85 -8.85
N LYS A 500 28.70 28.33 -10.05
CA LYS A 500 29.45 27.22 -10.66
C LYS A 500 30.20 27.74 -11.87
N PHE A 501 31.52 27.67 -11.82
CA PHE A 501 32.38 28.21 -12.85
C PHE A 501 33.43 27.18 -13.28
N PRO A 502 33.28 26.56 -14.47
CA PRO A 502 34.28 25.64 -15.01
C PRO A 502 35.66 26.28 -15.06
N LYS A 503 36.68 25.63 -14.49
CA LYS A 503 38.08 26.09 -14.44
C LYS A 503 38.62 26.41 -15.83
N GLN A 504 39.62 27.27 -15.90
CA GLN A 504 40.30 27.54 -17.17
C GLN A 504 41.07 26.26 -17.60
N LYS A 505 40.95 25.89 -18.89
CA LYS A 505 41.75 24.80 -19.47
C LYS A 505 43.19 25.22 -19.70
#